data_AF-A0A183FVM7-F1
#
_entry.id   AF-A0A183FVM7-F1
#
_cell.length_a   1.000
_cell.length_b   1.000
_cell.length_c   1.000
_cell.angle_alpha   90.00
_cell.angle_beta   90.00
_cell.angle_gamma   90.00
#
_symmetry.space_group_name_H-M   'P 1'
#
loop_
_entity.id
_entity.type
_entity.pdbx_description
1 polymer ?
#
loop_
_entity_poly.entity_id
_entity_poly.type
_entity_poly.pdbx_seq_one_letter_code
_entity_poly.pdbx_strand_id
1 'polypeptide(L)'
;MAQTAKKLLPEIFLKKTFLEENLGSGAVPVKYVCHTTVDIILCRFVLVDVPREMSLICCSNSVEWVEIVEPQTKQHMYANLISGQCSWEPPPGASVKRTHENQWWELFDSKTGRYYYYNAASMKTIWQRPMGDEIDIIPLAKLQTLKENTESAEHARVSSFQIPMKAVQLLLDKYCGHRWMSLDDQSDSLSIGDRCDYRDYNRDFGRSPRQFPPFPTMGTTSTMSTAPSADSIPPRSSRLVCFSRNMGGGTFGKLFKGWAKEAPKQPLSAPDNKQLKKDSPAIFKLIQGYMGDRKSKTPIDQLPPKRSYFQQALSLCELGVSKQDCADESIAQLMQQLTDNERPDSVRRGWELLAILLNFVTPSEKQHASLSEFIDRNSEKIFDRPEVAVSHFAQQCAKRLSKSQVRPKPSLAAVQESRVHIFNPPQFSASLVELMEMQAERYPQLQLPWIETTLIELLYESGARRTEGLFRVPADPDQLMTTRTRLDMFVVPVVHDPHVPAGLLKLWLRQLPEPLIPHAFYQRALSSSDNPVEVTRLIQVLPSINQLVISKLVACLQDLSREEVVAHTKMDASNLAMVMAPNVLRCESEDPRVIFENTRREMSFLKTLITSYDTSFIQGVV
;
A
#
# COMPACT_ATOMS: atom_id res chain seq x y z
N MET A 1 39.47 17.94 -51.73
CA MET A 1 40.61 18.22 -50.83
C MET A 1 40.40 17.43 -49.54
N ALA A 2 41.45 16.85 -48.95
CA ALA A 2 41.46 15.95 -47.77
C ALA A 2 40.54 14.69 -47.88
N GLN A 3 41.02 13.44 -47.79
CA GLN A 3 41.69 12.73 -46.68
C GLN A 3 40.79 12.60 -45.43
N THR A 4 40.26 11.41 -45.10
CA THR A 4 40.92 10.20 -44.52
C THR A 4 40.96 10.29 -42.98
N ALA A 5 40.59 9.29 -42.16
CA ALA A 5 40.33 7.86 -42.39
C ALA A 5 38.96 7.40 -41.77
N LYS A 6 38.35 6.20 -41.98
CA LYS A 6 38.78 4.81 -42.33
C LYS A 6 39.49 4.06 -41.18
N LYS A 7 38.82 3.13 -40.48
CA LYS A 7 38.86 1.64 -40.63
C LYS A 7 38.27 1.02 -39.32
N LEU A 8 37.74 -0.20 -39.17
CA LEU A 8 37.48 -1.43 -39.98
C LEU A 8 35.99 -1.83 -39.79
N LEU A 9 35.19 -2.36 -40.75
CA LEU A 9 35.19 -3.67 -41.46
C LEU A 9 34.85 -4.91 -40.57
N PRO A 10 34.16 -5.98 -41.08
CA PRO A 10 33.00 -5.97 -42.02
C PRO A 10 31.95 -7.10 -41.77
N GLU A 11 31.06 -7.26 -42.77
CA GLU A 11 30.06 -8.29 -43.12
C GLU A 11 30.38 -9.78 -42.80
N ILE A 12 29.36 -10.67 -42.70
CA ILE A 12 28.92 -11.68 -43.72
C ILE A 12 27.80 -12.56 -43.07
N PHE A 13 26.70 -13.06 -43.68
CA PHE A 13 26.13 -12.97 -45.04
C PHE A 13 24.61 -13.34 -45.13
N LEU A 14 24.00 -12.99 -46.27
CA LEU A 14 22.98 -13.65 -47.14
C LEU A 14 22.42 -15.06 -46.79
N LYS A 15 21.23 -15.52 -47.25
CA LYS A 15 20.33 -15.22 -48.42
C LYS A 15 18.90 -15.78 -48.11
N LYS A 16 17.80 -15.76 -48.91
CA LYS A 16 17.42 -15.41 -50.31
C LYS A 16 15.89 -15.08 -50.38
N THR A 17 15.40 -14.50 -51.47
CA THR A 17 13.98 -14.22 -51.83
C THR A 17 13.33 -15.25 -52.78
N PHE A 18 11.99 -15.29 -52.92
CA PHE A 18 11.24 -14.99 -54.17
C PHE A 18 9.68 -15.03 -54.06
N LEU A 19 8.99 -14.54 -55.11
CA LEU A 19 7.55 -14.59 -55.46
C LEU A 19 6.54 -13.66 -54.73
N GLU A 20 6.17 -12.60 -55.44
CA GLU A 20 4.77 -12.14 -55.59
C GLU A 20 4.30 -12.47 -57.01
N GLU A 21 3.02 -12.82 -57.21
CA GLU A 21 2.09 -12.16 -58.15
C GLU A 21 0.74 -12.88 -58.26
N ASN A 22 -0.33 -12.11 -58.50
CA ASN A 22 -1.56 -12.47 -59.25
C ASN A 22 -2.29 -13.80 -58.92
N LEU A 23 -3.53 -13.84 -58.39
CA LEU A 23 -4.70 -13.00 -58.73
C LEU A 23 -5.86 -13.11 -57.71
N GLY A 24 -6.58 -12.00 -57.50
CA GLY A 24 -8.05 -11.98 -57.40
C GLY A 24 -8.78 -12.61 -56.21
N SER A 25 -8.92 -11.88 -55.09
CA SER A 25 -10.22 -11.27 -54.69
C SER A 25 -10.20 -10.52 -53.34
N GLY A 26 -10.68 -9.27 -53.35
CA GLY A 26 -11.39 -8.64 -52.22
C GLY A 26 -10.67 -8.33 -50.89
N ALA A 27 -9.65 -7.46 -50.86
CA ALA A 27 -9.18 -6.85 -49.59
C ALA A 27 -8.46 -5.48 -49.74
N VAL A 28 -9.19 -4.36 -49.61
CA VAL A 28 -8.66 -2.98 -49.46
C VAL A 28 -9.72 -2.10 -48.75
N PRO A 29 -9.39 -1.15 -47.85
CA PRO A 29 -8.19 -0.96 -47.02
C PRO A 29 -8.52 -1.06 -45.50
N VAL A 30 -7.58 -0.64 -44.65
CA VAL A 30 -7.75 -0.47 -43.20
C VAL A 30 -8.97 0.41 -42.85
N LYS A 31 -9.86 -0.11 -42.00
CA LYS A 31 -10.68 0.69 -41.07
C LYS A 31 -10.66 0.05 -39.68
N TYR A 32 -10.34 0.85 -38.67
CA TYR A 32 -10.67 0.51 -37.28
C TYR A 32 -12.19 0.49 -37.13
N VAL A 33 -12.73 -0.59 -36.57
CA VAL A 33 -14.11 -0.68 -36.06
C VAL A 33 -14.01 -1.24 -34.65
N CYS A 34 -14.70 -0.60 -33.71
CA CYS A 34 -14.60 -0.89 -32.28
C CYS A 34 -15.69 -1.89 -31.85
N HIS A 35 -15.44 -2.70 -30.81
CA HIS A 35 -16.03 -2.47 -29.48
C HIS A 35 -15.74 -3.57 -28.46
N THR A 36 -15.41 -3.13 -27.23
CA THR A 36 -15.65 -3.79 -25.93
C THR A 36 -15.27 -5.25 -25.68
N THR A 37 -14.31 -5.40 -24.77
CA THR A 37 -14.11 -6.56 -23.88
C THR A 37 -15.38 -6.98 -23.13
N VAL A 38 -15.46 -8.26 -22.78
CA VAL A 38 -16.12 -8.80 -21.57
C VAL A 38 -15.13 -9.77 -20.89
N ASP A 39 -15.23 -9.93 -19.57
CA ASP A 39 -14.08 -10.16 -18.67
C ASP A 39 -14.24 -11.47 -17.86
N ILE A 40 -13.24 -12.03 -17.17
CA ILE A 40 -11.87 -11.59 -16.87
C ILE A 40 -10.91 -12.62 -17.48
N ILE A 41 -10.28 -12.36 -18.63
CA ILE A 41 -9.05 -11.56 -18.71
C ILE A 41 -9.29 -10.05 -18.62
N LEU A 42 -8.76 -9.43 -17.56
CA LEU A 42 -8.43 -8.00 -17.50
C LEU A 42 -6.99 -7.86 -17.00
N CYS A 43 -6.33 -6.76 -17.35
CA CYS A 43 -5.01 -6.38 -16.82
C CYS A 43 -3.86 -7.41 -17.04
N ARG A 44 -3.98 -8.19 -18.11
CA ARG A 44 -3.02 -8.30 -19.24
C ARG A 44 -1.51 -8.35 -18.91
N PHE A 45 -0.84 -9.37 -19.46
CA PHE A 45 0.62 -9.39 -19.61
C PHE A 45 1.13 -8.18 -20.43
N VAL A 46 2.29 -7.65 -20.00
CA VAL A 46 3.28 -6.99 -20.87
C VAL A 46 4.51 -7.88 -20.93
N LEU A 47 5.15 -7.92 -22.11
CA LEU A 47 6.18 -8.87 -22.51
C LEU A 47 7.39 -8.92 -21.56
N VAL A 48 7.84 -10.15 -21.27
CA VAL A 48 9.23 -10.49 -20.97
C VAL A 48 9.52 -11.79 -21.73
N ASP A 49 10.57 -11.80 -22.55
CA ASP A 49 10.99 -13.03 -23.26
C ASP A 49 11.44 -14.11 -22.26
N VAL A 50 10.96 -15.34 -22.47
CA VAL A 50 11.43 -16.54 -21.78
C VAL A 50 11.97 -17.51 -22.85
N PRO A 51 13.15 -18.13 -22.67
CA PRO A 51 13.83 -18.83 -23.77
C PRO A 51 13.04 -20.01 -24.38
N ARG A 52 13.19 -20.19 -25.70
CA ARG A 52 12.65 -21.31 -26.47
C ARG A 52 13.41 -22.62 -26.21
N GLU A 53 13.21 -23.27 -25.07
CA GLU A 53 13.88 -24.57 -24.83
C GLU A 53 13.11 -25.57 -23.95
N MET A 54 11.81 -25.77 -24.20
CA MET A 54 11.09 -26.95 -23.68
C MET A 54 9.95 -27.49 -24.55
N SER A 55 9.97 -27.22 -25.86
CA SER A 55 8.98 -27.72 -26.82
C SER A 55 9.32 -29.13 -27.33
N LEU A 56 9.07 -30.18 -26.53
CA LEU A 56 9.10 -31.58 -27.00
C LEU A 56 8.40 -32.53 -26.00
N ILE A 57 7.16 -32.95 -26.30
CA ILE A 57 6.51 -34.25 -26.01
C ILE A 57 5.01 -34.18 -26.37
N CYS A 58 4.44 -35.31 -26.83
CA CYS A 58 3.04 -35.52 -27.24
C CYS A 58 2.57 -34.78 -28.50
N CYS A 59 2.49 -35.53 -29.61
CA CYS A 59 1.94 -35.10 -30.89
C CYS A 59 0.45 -35.52 -31.05
N SER A 60 -0.13 -35.10 -32.19
CA SER A 60 -1.43 -35.53 -32.78
C SER A 60 -2.69 -34.98 -32.11
N ASN A 61 -3.61 -34.50 -32.96
CA ASN A 61 -4.83 -33.76 -32.64
C ASN A 61 -4.64 -32.54 -31.73
N SER A 62 -4.43 -31.38 -32.36
CA SER A 62 -4.39 -30.06 -31.72
C SER A 62 -5.78 -29.64 -31.22
N VAL A 63 -6.23 -30.26 -30.13
CA VAL A 63 -7.37 -29.77 -29.35
C VAL A 63 -6.87 -28.62 -28.48
N GLU A 64 -7.32 -27.42 -28.79
CA GLU A 64 -6.94 -26.21 -28.04
C GLU A 64 -7.78 -26.05 -26.75
N TRP A 65 -9.05 -26.45 -26.81
CA TRP A 65 -10.03 -26.32 -25.73
C TRP A 65 -10.52 -27.67 -25.21
N VAL A 66 -10.60 -27.82 -23.88
CA VAL A 66 -11.16 -28.99 -23.22
C VAL A 66 -12.39 -28.60 -22.40
N GLU A 67 -13.42 -29.42 -22.49
CA GLU A 67 -14.57 -29.37 -21.58
C GLU A 67 -14.20 -30.04 -20.27
N ILE A 68 -14.64 -29.45 -19.16
CA ILE A 68 -14.51 -29.94 -17.79
C ILE A 68 -15.84 -29.71 -17.06
N VAL A 69 -16.32 -30.71 -16.32
CA VAL A 69 -17.58 -30.65 -15.56
C VAL A 69 -17.30 -30.30 -14.12
N GLU A 70 -17.91 -29.23 -13.60
CA GLU A 70 -17.80 -28.88 -12.19
C GLU A 70 -18.40 -29.97 -11.30
N PRO A 71 -17.67 -30.52 -10.31
CA PRO A 71 -18.12 -31.69 -9.57
C PRO A 71 -19.45 -31.52 -8.81
N GLN A 72 -19.72 -30.29 -8.33
CA GLN A 72 -20.82 -30.00 -7.41
C GLN A 72 -22.10 -29.56 -8.14
N THR A 73 -22.01 -28.62 -9.08
CA THR A 73 -23.17 -28.11 -9.85
C THR A 73 -23.50 -28.96 -11.08
N LYS A 74 -22.56 -29.80 -11.53
CA LYS A 74 -22.58 -30.51 -12.81
C LYS A 74 -22.67 -29.59 -14.04
N GLN A 75 -22.33 -28.31 -13.89
CA GLN A 75 -22.20 -27.40 -15.03
C GLN A 75 -20.92 -27.66 -15.82
N HIS A 76 -20.99 -27.40 -17.13
CA HIS A 76 -19.89 -27.60 -18.06
C HIS A 76 -19.14 -26.28 -18.25
N MET A 77 -17.80 -26.33 -18.22
CA MET A 77 -16.92 -25.21 -18.48
C MET A 77 -15.84 -25.62 -19.49
N TYR A 78 -15.38 -24.70 -20.32
CA TYR A 78 -14.42 -24.92 -21.39
C TYR A 78 -13.12 -24.18 -21.05
N ALA A 79 -12.00 -24.89 -20.98
CA ALA A 79 -10.68 -24.35 -20.65
C ALA A 79 -9.70 -24.55 -21.82
N ASN A 80 -8.95 -23.51 -22.17
CA ASN A 80 -7.93 -23.55 -23.21
C ASN A 80 -6.58 -23.94 -22.60
N LEU A 81 -6.02 -25.09 -23.03
CA LEU A 81 -4.79 -25.62 -22.43
C LEU A 81 -3.50 -24.92 -22.92
N ILE A 82 -3.60 -24.04 -23.91
CA ILE A 82 -2.48 -23.28 -24.48
C ILE A 82 -2.49 -21.82 -24.01
N SER A 83 -3.66 -21.17 -23.98
CA SER A 83 -3.81 -19.77 -23.58
C SER A 83 -4.25 -19.56 -22.13
N GLY A 84 -4.74 -20.61 -21.46
CA GLY A 84 -5.25 -20.54 -20.08
C GLY A 84 -6.60 -19.84 -19.92
N GLN A 85 -7.29 -19.52 -21.02
CA GLN A 85 -8.64 -18.97 -21.00
C GLN A 85 -9.67 -19.99 -20.48
N CYS A 86 -10.72 -19.51 -19.81
CA CYS A 86 -11.88 -20.31 -19.40
C CYS A 86 -13.17 -19.63 -19.87
N SER A 87 -14.18 -20.41 -20.24
CA SER A 87 -15.50 -19.96 -20.68
C SER A 87 -16.61 -20.90 -20.21
N TRP A 88 -17.76 -20.36 -19.84
CA TRP A 88 -18.97 -21.15 -19.52
C TRP A 88 -19.81 -21.49 -20.76
N GLU A 89 -19.57 -20.80 -21.88
CA GLU A 89 -20.18 -21.10 -23.18
C GLU A 89 -19.16 -21.77 -24.13
N PRO A 90 -19.59 -22.70 -25.00
CA PRO A 90 -18.69 -23.39 -25.91
C PRO A 90 -18.09 -22.40 -26.93
N PRO A 91 -16.76 -22.25 -27.01
CA PRO A 91 -16.11 -21.22 -27.83
C PRO A 91 -16.46 -21.37 -29.33
N PRO A 92 -17.04 -20.34 -29.99
CA PRO A 92 -17.55 -20.45 -31.35
C PRO A 92 -16.51 -20.90 -32.38
N GLY A 93 -16.78 -22.02 -33.05
CA GLY A 93 -15.91 -22.58 -34.10
C GLY A 93 -14.62 -23.26 -33.61
N ALA A 94 -14.38 -23.32 -32.30
CA ALA A 94 -13.19 -23.96 -31.75
C ALA A 94 -13.30 -25.49 -31.67
N SER A 95 -12.16 -26.18 -31.78
CA SER A 95 -12.07 -27.63 -31.54
C SER A 95 -12.06 -27.91 -30.03
N VAL A 96 -13.21 -28.36 -29.52
CA VAL A 96 -13.43 -28.68 -28.10
C VAL A 96 -13.44 -30.20 -27.88
N LYS A 97 -12.54 -30.70 -27.03
CA LYS A 97 -12.60 -32.08 -26.53
C LYS A 97 -13.58 -32.15 -25.38
N ARG A 98 -14.67 -32.89 -25.58
CA ARG A 98 -15.72 -33.07 -24.57
C ARG A 98 -15.25 -33.92 -23.38
N THR A 99 -15.93 -33.76 -22.25
CA THR A 99 -15.74 -34.60 -21.06
C THR A 99 -16.06 -36.07 -21.36
N HIS A 100 -15.30 -36.95 -20.72
CA HIS A 100 -15.47 -38.40 -20.80
C HIS A 100 -15.21 -39.02 -19.42
N GLU A 101 -15.76 -40.21 -19.16
CA GLU A 101 -15.62 -40.86 -17.83
C GLU A 101 -14.16 -41.16 -17.47
N ASN A 102 -13.33 -41.43 -18.48
CA ASN A 102 -11.88 -41.65 -18.32
C ASN A 102 -11.04 -40.35 -18.23
N GLN A 103 -11.67 -39.16 -18.12
CA GLN A 103 -10.96 -37.89 -18.00
C GLN A 103 -10.46 -37.65 -16.56
N TRP A 104 -9.16 -37.43 -16.40
CA TRP A 104 -8.49 -37.07 -15.16
C TRP A 104 -7.88 -35.68 -15.27
N TRP A 105 -7.97 -34.89 -14.20
CA TRP A 105 -7.31 -33.60 -14.09
C TRP A 105 -6.05 -33.75 -13.26
N GLU A 106 -4.90 -33.43 -13.84
CA GLU A 106 -3.62 -33.30 -13.15
C GLU A 106 -3.55 -31.91 -12.52
N LEU A 107 -3.49 -31.87 -11.20
CA LEU A 107 -3.54 -30.66 -10.37
C LEU A 107 -2.31 -30.61 -9.46
N PHE A 108 -1.87 -29.42 -9.07
CA PHE A 108 -0.78 -29.21 -8.12
C PHE A 108 -1.32 -28.81 -6.74
N ASP A 109 -0.70 -29.35 -5.69
CA ASP A 109 -0.89 -28.92 -4.30
C ASP A 109 0.41 -28.25 -3.80
N SER A 110 0.36 -26.93 -3.67
CA SER A 110 1.47 -26.10 -3.18
C SER A 110 1.76 -26.29 -1.68
N LYS A 111 0.91 -26.98 -0.90
CA LYS A 111 1.20 -27.33 0.50
C LYS A 111 2.11 -28.56 0.63
N THR A 112 1.99 -29.55 -0.25
CA THR A 112 2.88 -30.73 -0.28
C THR A 112 3.95 -30.68 -1.38
N GLY A 113 3.85 -29.73 -2.31
CA GLY A 113 4.77 -29.58 -3.45
C GLY A 113 4.63 -30.70 -4.47
N ARG A 114 3.41 -31.26 -4.64
CA ARG A 114 3.16 -32.49 -5.41
C ARG A 114 1.96 -32.35 -6.33
N TYR A 115 1.98 -33.14 -7.39
CA TYR A 115 0.83 -33.34 -8.26
C TYR A 115 -0.12 -34.39 -7.68
N TYR A 116 -1.41 -34.17 -7.88
CA TYR A 116 -2.48 -35.14 -7.62
C TYR A 116 -3.43 -35.18 -8.81
N TYR A 117 -4.18 -36.28 -8.94
CA TYR A 117 -5.04 -36.55 -10.09
C TYR A 117 -6.47 -36.75 -9.60
N TYR A 118 -7.42 -36.05 -10.22
CA TYR A 118 -8.83 -36.07 -9.85
C TYR A 118 -9.72 -36.44 -11.05
N ASN A 119 -10.74 -37.27 -10.84
CA ASN A 119 -11.69 -37.69 -11.88
C ASN A 119 -13.12 -37.28 -11.50
N ALA A 120 -13.71 -36.37 -12.28
CA ALA A 120 -15.01 -35.74 -11.99
C ALA A 120 -16.23 -36.67 -12.19
N ALA A 121 -16.07 -37.78 -12.91
CA ALA A 121 -17.11 -38.78 -13.13
C ALA A 121 -17.22 -39.75 -11.93
N SER A 122 -16.09 -40.35 -11.53
CA SER A 122 -16.00 -41.33 -10.45
C SER A 122 -15.75 -40.74 -9.05
N MET A 123 -15.56 -39.42 -8.95
CA MET A 123 -15.29 -38.68 -7.71
C MET A 123 -14.02 -39.12 -6.96
N LYS A 124 -13.03 -39.66 -7.67
CA LYS A 124 -11.79 -40.18 -7.08
C LYS A 124 -10.64 -39.19 -7.18
N THR A 125 -9.87 -39.09 -6.09
CA THR A 125 -8.59 -38.37 -6.04
C THR A 125 -7.47 -39.36 -5.73
N ILE A 126 -6.37 -39.34 -6.49
CA ILE A 126 -5.20 -40.20 -6.30
C ILE A 126 -3.88 -39.40 -6.42
N TRP A 127 -2.86 -39.82 -5.68
CA TRP A 127 -1.53 -39.16 -5.66
C TRP A 127 -0.52 -39.80 -6.63
N GLN A 128 -0.89 -40.90 -7.29
CA GLN A 128 -0.11 -41.55 -8.33
C GLN A 128 -0.75 -41.25 -9.68
N ARG A 129 0.07 -41.06 -10.73
CA ARG A 129 -0.43 -40.83 -12.09
C ARG A 129 -1.21 -42.05 -12.57
N PRO A 130 -2.49 -41.93 -12.98
CA PRO A 130 -3.24 -43.07 -13.49
C PRO A 130 -2.61 -43.60 -14.79
N MET A 131 -2.64 -44.92 -14.99
CA MET A 131 -2.00 -45.60 -16.13
C MET A 131 -2.99 -46.56 -16.80
N GLY A 132 -3.04 -46.53 -18.13
CA GLY A 132 -3.92 -47.34 -18.98
C GLY A 132 -4.16 -46.65 -20.32
N ASP A 133 -4.39 -47.43 -21.39
CA ASP A 133 -4.37 -46.93 -22.76
C ASP A 133 -5.55 -46.01 -23.13
N GLU A 134 -6.64 -46.03 -22.34
CA GLU A 134 -7.83 -45.19 -22.53
C GLU A 134 -7.92 -43.99 -21.56
N ILE A 135 -6.86 -43.68 -20.81
CA ILE A 135 -6.86 -42.64 -19.77
C ILE A 135 -6.48 -41.28 -20.35
N ASP A 136 -7.39 -40.31 -20.22
CA ASP A 136 -7.18 -38.94 -20.68
C ASP A 136 -6.74 -38.04 -19.51
N ILE A 137 -5.55 -37.44 -19.58
CA ILE A 137 -5.01 -36.58 -18.51
C ILE A 137 -4.95 -35.12 -18.98
N ILE A 138 -5.70 -34.26 -18.31
CA ILE A 138 -5.79 -32.81 -18.53
C ILE A 138 -4.82 -32.08 -17.59
N PRO A 139 -3.75 -31.40 -18.10
CA PRO A 139 -2.69 -30.81 -17.29
C PRO A 139 -3.05 -29.44 -16.68
N LEU A 140 -4.10 -29.38 -15.86
CA LEU A 140 -4.59 -28.14 -15.24
C LEU A 140 -3.58 -27.51 -14.26
N ALA A 141 -2.62 -28.27 -13.74
CA ALA A 141 -1.51 -27.79 -12.93
C ALA A 141 -0.68 -26.66 -13.59
N LYS A 142 -0.63 -26.62 -14.94
CA LYS A 142 -0.02 -25.50 -15.68
C LYS A 142 -0.82 -24.21 -15.55
N LEU A 143 -2.15 -24.31 -15.46
CA LEU A 143 -3.04 -23.16 -15.25
C LEU A 143 -2.97 -22.67 -13.79
N GLN A 144 -2.81 -23.58 -12.82
CA GLN A 144 -2.58 -23.22 -11.42
C GLN A 144 -1.25 -22.48 -11.21
N THR A 145 -0.15 -22.98 -11.79
CA THR A 145 1.17 -22.35 -11.64
C THR A 145 1.28 -21.00 -12.39
N LEU A 146 0.50 -20.79 -13.45
CA LEU A 146 0.33 -19.45 -14.05
C LEU A 146 -0.36 -18.45 -13.10
N LYS A 147 -1.22 -18.92 -12.19
CA LYS A 147 -1.90 -18.09 -11.17
C LYS A 147 -0.96 -17.71 -10.01
N GLU A 148 -0.20 -18.67 -9.48
CA GLU A 148 0.73 -18.45 -8.35
C GLU A 148 1.89 -17.48 -8.71
N ASN A 149 2.32 -17.44 -9.97
CA ASN A 149 3.36 -16.51 -10.42
C ASN A 149 2.94 -15.03 -10.40
N THR A 150 1.64 -14.73 -10.45
CA THR A 150 1.14 -13.33 -10.38
C THR A 150 1.33 -12.73 -9.00
N GLU A 151 1.01 -13.48 -7.94
CA GLU A 151 1.11 -13.06 -6.53
C GLU A 151 2.57 -12.77 -6.10
N SER A 152 3.51 -13.50 -6.68
CA SER A 152 4.95 -13.31 -6.47
C SER A 152 5.53 -12.13 -7.25
N ALA A 153 4.95 -11.77 -8.41
CA ALA A 153 5.48 -10.74 -9.30
C ALA A 153 5.26 -9.31 -8.79
N GLU A 154 4.11 -9.04 -8.14
CA GLU A 154 3.82 -7.73 -7.54
C GLU A 154 4.85 -7.37 -6.46
N HIS A 155 5.20 -8.34 -5.59
CA HIS A 155 6.22 -8.19 -4.56
C HIS A 155 7.66 -8.04 -5.08
N ALA A 156 7.91 -8.38 -6.35
CA ALA A 156 9.23 -8.29 -6.97
C ALA A 156 9.44 -6.96 -7.71
N ARG A 157 8.48 -6.53 -8.55
CA ARG A 157 8.65 -5.38 -9.45
C ARG A 157 8.67 -4.02 -8.74
N VAL A 158 8.05 -3.91 -7.55
CA VAL A 158 8.15 -2.72 -6.68
C VAL A 158 9.59 -2.41 -6.24
N SER A 159 10.52 -3.39 -6.32
CA SER A 159 11.92 -3.18 -5.92
C SER A 159 12.80 -2.46 -6.96
N SER A 160 12.38 -2.36 -8.22
CA SER A 160 13.30 -2.19 -9.35
C SER A 160 13.21 -0.90 -10.17
N PHE A 161 12.43 0.11 -9.77
CA PHE A 161 12.44 1.44 -10.41
C PHE A 161 12.53 2.57 -9.38
N GLN A 162 13.42 3.54 -9.64
CA GLN A 162 13.71 4.66 -8.73
C GLN A 162 13.29 5.99 -9.36
N ILE A 163 12.31 6.67 -8.75
CA ILE A 163 12.09 8.10 -9.00
C ILE A 163 13.29 8.87 -8.42
N PRO A 164 13.93 9.79 -9.17
CA PRO A 164 15.07 10.54 -8.66
C PRO A 164 14.69 11.41 -7.45
N MET A 165 15.28 11.14 -6.28
CA MET A 165 15.01 11.82 -4.99
C MET A 165 15.02 13.37 -5.06
N LYS A 166 15.73 13.96 -6.02
CA LYS A 166 15.71 15.42 -6.25
C LYS A 166 14.30 15.94 -6.60
N ALA A 167 13.49 15.19 -7.33
CA ALA A 167 12.14 15.61 -7.71
C ALA A 167 11.20 15.70 -6.49
N VAL A 168 11.28 14.72 -5.58
CA VAL A 168 10.49 14.70 -4.34
C VAL A 168 10.90 15.85 -3.41
N GLN A 169 12.21 16.07 -3.22
CA GLN A 169 12.71 17.18 -2.41
C GLN A 169 12.31 18.54 -2.99
N LEU A 170 12.45 18.75 -4.31
CA LEU A 170 12.07 20.01 -4.98
C LEU A 170 10.55 20.29 -4.96
N LEU A 171 9.70 19.27 -4.78
CA LEU A 171 8.27 19.46 -4.56
C LEU A 171 7.98 19.89 -3.12
N LEU A 172 8.61 19.25 -2.13
CA LEU A 172 8.48 19.62 -0.71
C LEU A 172 8.97 21.06 -0.46
N ASP A 173 10.18 21.38 -0.92
CA ASP A 173 10.83 22.69 -0.71
C ASP A 173 10.08 23.86 -1.38
N LYS A 174 9.20 23.58 -2.37
CA LYS A 174 8.48 24.60 -3.14
C LYS A 174 7.10 24.94 -2.60
N TYR A 175 6.44 24.02 -1.88
CA TYR A 175 5.05 24.19 -1.43
C TYR A 175 4.88 24.26 0.09
N CYS A 176 5.86 23.83 0.89
CA CYS A 176 5.85 23.99 2.34
C CYS A 176 6.21 25.44 2.76
N GLY A 177 5.24 26.35 2.65
CA GLY A 177 5.40 27.79 2.95
C GLY A 177 5.73 28.18 4.40
N HIS A 178 5.98 27.21 5.30
CA HIS A 178 6.45 27.44 6.66
C HIS A 178 7.93 27.06 6.81
N ARG A 179 8.75 28.05 7.16
CA ARG A 179 10.20 27.92 7.40
C ARG A 179 10.48 27.20 8.72
N TRP A 180 10.29 25.88 8.74
CA TRP A 180 10.73 25.03 9.84
C TRP A 180 12.25 24.90 9.88
N MET A 181 12.81 24.80 11.09
CA MET A 181 14.25 24.97 11.32
C MET A 181 15.05 23.72 10.95
N SER A 182 15.71 23.76 9.79
CA SER A 182 16.79 22.83 9.45
C SER A 182 18.07 23.14 10.25
N LEU A 183 18.05 22.85 11.56
CA LEU A 183 19.24 22.82 12.40
C LEU A 183 19.97 21.48 12.23
N ASP A 184 20.82 21.39 11.21
CA ASP A 184 21.69 20.22 10.96
C ASP A 184 23.03 20.64 10.29
N ASP A 185 23.41 21.93 10.33
CA ASP A 185 24.64 22.44 9.68
C ASP A 185 25.14 23.81 10.25
N GLN A 186 25.84 23.82 11.40
CA GLN A 186 26.75 24.94 11.80
C GLN A 186 27.73 24.67 12.98
N SER A 187 28.60 23.67 12.83
CA SER A 187 29.91 23.55 13.54
C SER A 187 30.71 22.43 12.86
N ASP A 188 31.90 22.63 12.30
CA ASP A 188 33.12 22.98 13.05
C ASP A 188 34.23 23.65 12.20
N SER A 189 35.18 24.28 12.89
CA SER A 189 36.52 24.68 12.46
C SER A 189 36.67 25.80 11.40
N LEU A 190 37.32 26.89 11.82
CA LEU A 190 37.85 27.97 10.99
C LEU A 190 39.18 27.57 10.32
N SER A 191 39.45 28.10 9.14
CA SER A 191 40.82 28.35 8.66
C SER A 191 40.91 29.71 7.97
N ILE A 192 42.06 30.37 8.12
CA ILE A 192 42.33 31.72 7.59
C ILE A 192 42.88 31.59 6.17
N GLY A 193 42.30 32.29 5.18
CA GLY A 193 42.77 32.21 3.80
C GLY A 193 42.11 33.22 2.85
N ASP A 194 42.79 34.37 2.69
CA ASP A 194 42.73 35.32 1.57
C ASP A 194 41.44 36.05 1.15
N ARG A 195 41.68 37.17 0.46
CA ARG A 195 40.70 38.16 -0.02
C ARG A 195 40.25 37.84 -1.45
N CYS A 196 39.02 38.21 -1.78
CA CYS A 196 38.71 38.95 -3.01
C CYS A 196 37.44 39.77 -2.82
N ASP A 197 37.18 40.71 -3.73
CA ASP A 197 36.33 41.91 -3.50
C ASP A 197 35.42 42.20 -4.72
N TYR A 198 34.52 43.18 -4.59
CA TYR A 198 33.50 43.68 -5.55
C TYR A 198 32.27 42.74 -5.69
N ARG A 199 31.03 43.24 -5.55
CA ARG A 199 30.26 44.23 -6.36
C ARG A 199 30.00 43.72 -7.79
N ASP A 200 28.81 43.92 -8.39
CA ASP A 200 27.68 44.76 -8.02
C ASP A 200 26.34 44.18 -8.55
N TYR A 201 25.23 44.90 -8.31
CA TYR A 201 23.85 44.76 -8.83
C TYR A 201 22.76 44.42 -7.81
N ASN A 202 22.28 45.45 -7.12
CA ASN A 202 20.88 45.47 -6.64
C ASN A 202 20.29 46.89 -6.66
N ARG A 203 19.53 47.18 -7.72
CA ARG A 203 18.64 48.34 -7.94
C ARG A 203 17.53 47.84 -8.88
N ASP A 204 16.25 48.13 -8.69
CA ASP A 204 15.56 48.89 -7.63
C ASP A 204 14.24 48.17 -7.27
N PHE A 205 13.78 48.34 -6.01
CA PHE A 205 12.38 48.57 -5.59
C PHE A 205 12.23 48.25 -4.09
N GLY A 206 12.29 49.29 -3.24
CA GLY A 206 12.25 49.12 -1.79
C GLY A 206 10.85 49.15 -1.19
N ARG A 207 10.59 48.27 -0.21
CA ARG A 207 9.73 48.52 0.95
C ARG A 207 10.36 47.90 2.20
N SER A 208 10.30 48.61 3.32
CA SER A 208 10.90 48.15 4.59
C SER A 208 10.10 47.00 5.21
N PRO A 209 10.75 45.99 5.85
CA PRO A 209 10.05 44.94 6.58
C PRO A 209 9.30 45.53 7.79
N ARG A 210 7.99 45.27 7.88
CA ARG A 210 7.23 45.54 9.11
C ARG A 210 7.49 44.44 10.13
N GLN A 211 7.62 44.83 11.39
CA GLN A 211 7.63 43.90 12.53
C GLN A 211 6.30 43.16 12.61
N PHE A 212 6.32 41.87 12.92
CA PHE A 212 5.12 41.11 13.27
C PHE A 212 4.72 41.36 14.74
N PRO A 213 3.42 41.41 15.07
CA PRO A 213 2.95 41.60 16.44
C PRO A 213 3.07 40.32 17.28
N PRO A 214 3.12 40.42 18.62
CA PRO A 214 3.02 39.26 19.51
C PRO A 214 1.61 38.65 19.50
N PHE A 215 1.52 37.35 19.78
CA PHE A 215 0.25 36.63 19.88
C PHE A 215 -0.55 37.03 21.15
N PRO A 216 -1.89 36.97 21.10
CA PRO A 216 -2.75 37.51 22.17
C PRO A 216 -2.85 36.59 23.39
N THR A 217 -2.66 37.15 24.58
CA THR A 217 -2.98 36.50 25.85
C THR A 217 -4.43 36.77 26.23
N MET A 218 -5.30 35.77 26.18
CA MET A 218 -6.67 35.88 26.69
C MET A 218 -6.64 35.86 28.22
N GLY A 219 -7.04 36.98 28.85
CA GLY A 219 -7.08 37.11 30.30
C GLY A 219 -8.36 36.55 30.92
N THR A 220 -8.24 35.94 32.10
CA THR A 220 -9.36 35.63 33.00
C THR A 220 -9.14 36.32 34.34
N THR A 221 -10.22 36.85 34.93
CA THR A 221 -10.14 37.70 36.13
C THR A 221 -10.19 36.89 37.42
N SER A 222 -9.06 36.88 38.12
CA SER A 222 -8.94 36.91 39.59
C SER A 222 -9.93 36.11 40.47
N THR A 223 -9.44 35.00 41.01
CA THR A 223 -9.45 34.77 42.47
C THR A 223 -8.11 34.16 42.89
N MET A 224 -7.64 34.43 44.11
CA MET A 224 -6.24 34.23 44.47
C MET A 224 -5.89 32.81 44.92
N SER A 225 -4.79 32.27 44.40
CA SER A 225 -3.85 31.40 45.12
C SER A 225 -2.47 31.48 44.43
N THR A 226 -1.39 31.49 45.21
CA THR A 226 -0.04 31.79 44.71
C THR A 226 0.57 30.64 43.91
N ALA A 227 0.85 30.87 42.63
CA ALA A 227 1.76 30.03 41.86
C ALA A 227 3.23 30.36 42.22
N PRO A 228 4.10 29.37 42.42
CA PRO A 228 5.51 29.60 42.75
C PRO A 228 6.36 29.97 41.52
N SER A 229 7.42 30.75 41.73
CA SER A 229 8.34 31.22 40.68
C SER A 229 9.05 30.09 39.92
N ALA A 230 9.48 30.38 38.69
CA ALA A 230 10.04 29.39 37.75
C ALA A 230 11.24 28.57 38.29
N ASP A 231 12.03 29.12 39.21
CA ASP A 231 13.13 28.41 39.89
C ASP A 231 12.67 27.24 40.77
N SER A 232 11.36 27.09 41.00
CA SER A 232 10.75 26.05 41.84
C SER A 232 10.45 24.74 41.09
N ILE A 233 10.71 24.67 39.79
CA ILE A 233 10.33 23.53 38.95
C ILE A 233 11.44 22.46 38.96
N PRO A 234 11.23 21.24 39.51
CA PRO A 234 12.30 20.27 39.67
C PRO A 234 12.82 19.68 38.33
N PRO A 235 14.09 19.25 38.26
CA PRO A 235 14.63 18.53 37.10
C PRO A 235 13.90 17.18 36.87
N ARG A 236 14.06 16.59 35.67
CA ARG A 236 13.26 15.44 35.22
C ARG A 236 13.37 14.23 36.16
N SER A 237 14.55 14.00 36.75
CA SER A 237 14.77 12.92 37.74
C SER A 237 13.86 13.05 38.97
N SER A 238 13.69 14.26 39.51
CA SER A 238 12.80 14.50 40.66
C SER A 238 11.33 14.29 40.28
N ARG A 239 10.90 14.73 39.10
CA ARG A 239 9.52 14.55 38.62
C ARG A 239 9.20 13.08 38.32
N LEU A 240 10.14 12.33 37.73
CA LEU A 240 10.04 10.87 37.58
C LEU A 240 9.96 10.16 38.94
N VAL A 241 10.80 10.53 39.92
CA VAL A 241 10.76 9.97 41.28
C VAL A 241 9.46 10.30 42.02
N CYS A 242 8.88 11.48 41.83
CA CYS A 242 7.59 11.84 42.43
C CYS A 242 6.41 11.09 41.80
N PHE A 243 6.33 10.97 40.47
CA PHE A 243 5.26 10.20 39.83
C PHE A 243 5.37 8.69 40.06
N SER A 244 6.59 8.15 40.11
CA SER A 244 6.89 6.74 40.45
C SER A 244 6.46 6.37 41.88
N ARG A 245 6.18 7.35 42.74
CA ARG A 245 5.59 7.14 44.08
C ARG A 245 4.07 7.18 44.14
N ASN A 246 3.40 7.86 43.20
CA ASN A 246 1.96 8.15 43.28
C ASN A 246 1.07 7.29 42.37
N MET A 247 1.64 6.62 41.36
CA MET A 247 0.97 5.49 40.69
C MET A 247 1.56 4.18 41.24
N GLY A 248 0.69 3.22 41.54
CA GLY A 248 1.07 1.97 42.22
C GLY A 248 2.21 1.24 41.51
N GLY A 249 3.11 0.62 42.29
CA GLY A 249 4.41 0.10 41.85
C GLY A 249 4.36 -1.04 40.82
N GLY A 250 4.03 -0.71 39.58
CA GLY A 250 4.01 -1.62 38.44
C GLY A 250 5.41 -2.15 38.10
N THR A 251 5.44 -3.35 37.50
CA THR A 251 6.65 -4.15 37.23
C THR A 251 7.70 -3.43 36.38
N PHE A 252 7.27 -2.41 35.62
CA PHE A 252 8.07 -1.65 34.66
C PHE A 252 9.34 -1.02 35.23
N GLY A 253 9.25 -0.41 36.42
CA GLY A 253 10.36 0.30 37.07
C GLY A 253 11.56 -0.57 37.49
N LYS A 254 11.47 -1.89 37.27
CA LYS A 254 12.56 -2.86 37.49
C LYS A 254 13.04 -3.54 36.21
N LEU A 255 12.34 -3.39 35.08
CA LEU A 255 12.62 -4.15 33.85
C LEU A 255 13.71 -3.51 32.98
N PHE A 256 13.66 -2.19 32.80
CA PHE A 256 14.57 -1.47 31.89
C PHE A 256 15.53 -0.58 32.69
N LYS A 257 16.83 -0.86 32.59
CA LYS A 257 17.87 0.15 32.86
C LYS A 257 17.82 1.14 31.70
N GLY A 258 17.90 2.45 31.95
CA GLY A 258 17.90 3.48 30.90
C GLY A 258 19.08 3.39 29.91
N TRP A 259 19.21 4.43 29.07
CA TRP A 259 20.15 4.49 27.94
C TRP A 259 21.51 3.85 28.22
N ALA A 260 21.88 2.89 27.37
CA ALA A 260 23.08 2.09 27.52
C ALA A 260 24.05 2.35 26.36
N LYS A 261 25.33 2.57 26.68
CA LYS A 261 26.40 2.71 25.69
C LYS A 261 26.83 1.38 25.07
N GLU A 262 26.66 0.27 25.79
CA GLU A 262 27.10 -1.08 25.40
C GLU A 262 25.93 -2.06 25.33
N ALA A 263 26.06 -3.06 24.45
CA ALA A 263 25.00 -4.04 24.19
C ALA A 263 24.68 -4.89 25.44
N PRO A 264 23.41 -5.28 25.65
CA PRO A 264 23.03 -6.06 26.81
C PRO A 264 23.65 -7.47 26.78
N LYS A 265 24.05 -7.99 27.94
CA LYS A 265 24.75 -9.28 28.08
C LYS A 265 23.85 -10.51 27.84
N GLN A 266 22.55 -10.30 27.86
CA GLN A 266 21.46 -11.23 27.53
C GLN A 266 20.37 -10.42 26.82
N PRO A 267 19.51 -11.05 26.00
CA PRO A 267 18.35 -10.37 25.43
C PRO A 267 17.42 -9.80 26.50
N LEU A 268 16.71 -8.72 26.16
CA LEU A 268 15.74 -8.06 27.04
C LEU A 268 14.35 -8.70 26.93
N SER A 269 13.92 -9.11 25.72
CA SER A 269 12.59 -9.72 25.52
C SER A 269 12.52 -11.17 26.03
N ALA A 270 13.58 -11.95 25.79
CA ALA A 270 13.70 -13.36 26.16
C ALA A 270 15.16 -13.73 26.60
N PRO A 271 15.54 -13.49 27.88
CA PRO A 271 16.93 -13.63 28.36
C PRO A 271 17.57 -15.02 28.21
N ASP A 272 16.75 -16.07 28.19
CA ASP A 272 17.17 -17.48 28.09
C ASP A 272 17.30 -17.99 26.65
N ASN A 273 16.83 -17.21 25.66
CA ASN A 273 16.85 -17.60 24.25
C ASN A 273 18.29 -17.58 23.70
N LYS A 274 18.89 -18.77 23.64
CA LYS A 274 20.28 -18.99 23.19
C LYS A 274 20.56 -18.54 21.76
N GLN A 275 19.54 -18.49 20.90
CA GLN A 275 19.70 -18.01 19.52
C GLN A 275 19.60 -16.48 19.46
N LEU A 276 18.59 -15.89 20.09
CA LEU A 276 18.45 -14.44 20.23
C LEU A 276 19.66 -13.80 20.93
N LYS A 277 20.33 -14.51 21.85
CA LYS A 277 21.58 -14.05 22.48
C LYS A 277 22.74 -13.82 21.48
N LYS A 278 22.70 -14.41 20.28
CA LYS A 278 23.66 -14.12 19.20
C LYS A 278 23.25 -12.89 18.38
N ASP A 279 21.94 -12.72 18.17
CA ASP A 279 21.36 -11.71 17.28
C ASP A 279 21.18 -10.34 18.00
N SER A 280 20.90 -10.36 19.30
CA SER A 280 20.70 -9.18 20.18
C SER A 280 21.85 -8.16 20.15
N PRO A 281 23.15 -8.55 20.18
CA PRO A 281 24.28 -7.62 19.98
C PRO A 281 24.47 -7.12 18.55
N ALA A 282 23.70 -7.60 17.56
CA ALA A 282 23.65 -7.04 16.20
C ALA A 282 22.50 -6.02 16.09
N ILE A 283 21.31 -6.37 16.60
CA ILE A 283 20.15 -5.47 16.77
C ILE A 283 20.59 -4.15 17.43
N PHE A 284 21.29 -4.23 18.56
CA PHE A 284 21.80 -3.08 19.30
C PHE A 284 22.70 -2.14 18.48
N LYS A 285 23.51 -2.73 17.58
CA LYS A 285 24.45 -1.99 16.74
C LYS A 285 23.78 -1.26 15.57
N LEU A 286 22.61 -1.75 15.12
CA LEU A 286 21.76 -1.07 14.14
C LEU A 286 21.03 0.10 14.80
N ILE A 287 20.44 -0.13 15.98
CA ILE A 287 19.72 0.89 16.77
C ILE A 287 20.65 2.08 17.09
N GLN A 288 21.80 1.84 17.74
CA GLN A 288 22.73 2.93 18.08
C GLN A 288 23.33 3.63 16.86
N GLY A 289 23.48 2.94 15.72
CA GLY A 289 24.02 3.54 14.51
C GLY A 289 22.99 4.44 13.80
N TYR A 290 21.71 4.09 13.84
CA TYR A 290 20.62 4.98 13.41
C TYR A 290 20.48 6.21 14.31
N MET A 291 20.50 5.97 15.64
CA MET A 291 20.43 7.00 16.68
C MET A 291 21.65 7.93 16.73
N GLY A 292 22.73 7.61 16.02
CA GLY A 292 23.95 8.41 15.96
C GLY A 292 24.90 8.23 17.16
N ASP A 293 24.49 7.48 18.19
CA ASP A 293 25.29 7.20 19.39
C ASP A 293 26.56 6.39 19.10
N ARG A 294 26.62 5.68 17.96
CA ARG A 294 27.75 4.85 17.55
C ARG A 294 28.51 5.45 16.35
N LYS A 295 29.72 5.94 16.61
CA LYS A 295 30.64 6.42 15.56
C LYS A 295 30.94 5.31 14.54
N SER A 296 30.79 5.63 13.25
CA SER A 296 31.15 4.74 12.13
C SER A 296 32.66 4.46 12.12
N LYS A 297 33.05 3.27 11.64
CA LYS A 297 34.45 2.96 11.26
C LYS A 297 34.75 3.28 9.79
N THR A 298 33.72 3.35 8.95
CA THR A 298 33.83 3.79 7.56
C THR A 298 33.89 5.33 7.56
N PRO A 299 34.86 5.96 6.87
CA PRO A 299 34.84 7.41 6.64
C PRO A 299 33.52 7.86 6.01
N ILE A 300 33.03 9.03 6.43
CA ILE A 300 31.71 9.55 6.04
C ILE A 300 31.67 9.89 4.54
N ASP A 301 32.83 10.12 3.93
CA ASP A 301 33.00 10.68 2.58
C ASP A 301 32.72 9.69 1.44
N GLN A 302 32.60 8.38 1.72
CA GLN A 302 32.47 7.34 0.69
C GLN A 302 31.04 6.84 0.45
N LEU A 303 30.06 7.25 1.27
CA LEU A 303 28.63 6.95 1.08
C LEU A 303 27.83 8.17 1.57
N PRO A 304 26.89 8.73 0.77
CA PRO A 304 26.14 9.92 1.18
C PRO A 304 25.40 9.64 2.50
N PRO A 305 25.63 10.40 3.58
CA PRO A 305 25.33 9.97 4.94
C PRO A 305 23.87 9.58 5.16
N LYS A 306 22.93 10.23 4.46
CA LYS A 306 21.49 9.89 4.46
C LYS A 306 21.23 8.41 4.13
N ARG A 307 21.98 7.77 3.21
CA ARG A 307 21.81 6.33 2.89
C ARG A 307 22.21 5.40 4.03
N SER A 308 23.21 5.77 4.84
CA SER A 308 23.75 4.90 5.90
C SER A 308 22.70 4.59 6.98
N TYR A 309 21.95 5.59 7.43
CA TYR A 309 20.92 5.40 8.45
C TYR A 309 19.73 4.59 7.91
N PHE A 310 19.22 4.90 6.72
CA PHE A 310 18.10 4.16 6.13
C PHE A 310 18.42 2.68 5.89
N GLN A 311 19.66 2.34 5.51
CA GLN A 311 20.06 0.93 5.38
C GLN A 311 20.04 0.18 6.72
N GLN A 312 20.37 0.85 7.83
CA GLN A 312 20.34 0.24 9.17
C GLN A 312 18.91 0.03 9.67
N ALA A 313 18.01 0.98 9.41
CA ALA A 313 16.58 0.81 9.68
C ALA A 313 15.96 -0.31 8.83
N LEU A 314 16.31 -0.37 7.54
CA LEU A 314 15.88 -1.45 6.64
C LEU A 314 16.29 -2.82 7.19
N SER A 315 17.57 -3.04 7.49
CA SER A 315 18.03 -4.33 7.99
C SER A 315 17.57 -4.67 9.41
N LEU A 316 17.13 -3.68 10.21
CA LEU A 316 16.40 -3.93 11.45
C LEU A 316 14.97 -4.42 11.17
N CYS A 317 14.27 -3.82 10.21
CA CYS A 317 12.92 -4.21 9.82
C CYS A 317 12.89 -5.59 9.12
N GLU A 318 13.86 -5.86 8.23
CA GLU A 318 14.04 -7.18 7.58
C GLU A 318 14.24 -8.29 8.62
N LEU A 319 15.10 -8.05 9.63
CA LEU A 319 15.35 -9.00 10.71
C LEU A 319 14.13 -9.20 11.62
N GLY A 320 13.37 -8.13 11.91
CA GLY A 320 12.14 -8.19 12.69
C GLY A 320 11.03 -8.96 11.99
N VAL A 321 10.76 -8.67 10.71
CA VAL A 321 9.78 -9.41 9.89
C VAL A 321 10.19 -10.87 9.72
N SER A 322 11.49 -11.17 9.65
CA SER A 322 11.99 -12.56 9.57
C SER A 322 11.89 -13.35 10.88
N LYS A 323 11.81 -12.71 12.05
CA LYS A 323 11.89 -13.37 13.37
C LYS A 323 11.17 -12.55 14.46
N GLN A 324 10.05 -13.07 14.98
CA GLN A 324 9.31 -12.43 16.08
C GLN A 324 10.20 -12.13 17.31
N ASP A 325 11.05 -13.07 17.72
CA ASP A 325 12.04 -12.88 18.80
C ASP A 325 12.89 -11.61 18.61
N CYS A 326 13.28 -11.33 17.36
CA CYS A 326 14.11 -10.18 17.00
C CYS A 326 13.30 -8.89 16.86
N ALA A 327 12.04 -8.95 16.42
CA ALA A 327 11.13 -7.81 16.47
C ALA A 327 10.91 -7.35 17.92
N ASP A 328 10.54 -8.29 18.80
CA ASP A 328 10.29 -8.02 20.22
C ASP A 328 11.55 -7.51 20.94
N GLU A 329 12.73 -8.09 20.66
CA GLU A 329 14.02 -7.61 21.18
C GLU A 329 14.39 -6.22 20.66
N SER A 330 14.11 -5.92 19.38
CA SER A 330 14.38 -4.60 18.80
C SER A 330 13.52 -3.54 19.48
N ILE A 331 12.24 -3.83 19.72
CA ILE A 331 11.32 -2.97 20.46
C ILE A 331 11.80 -2.79 21.91
N ALA A 332 12.15 -3.87 22.61
CA ALA A 332 12.64 -3.82 23.98
C ALA A 332 13.95 -3.01 24.11
N GLN A 333 14.87 -3.13 23.16
CA GLN A 333 16.10 -2.33 23.11
C GLN A 333 15.84 -0.86 22.74
N LEU A 334 14.88 -0.56 21.85
CA LEU A 334 14.49 0.82 21.54
C LEU A 334 13.88 1.51 22.77
N MET A 335 12.96 0.85 23.48
CA MET A 335 12.42 1.32 24.76
C MET A 335 13.54 1.56 25.78
N GLN A 336 14.55 0.68 25.82
CA GLN A 336 15.73 0.87 26.67
C GLN A 336 16.55 2.12 26.29
N GLN A 337 16.85 2.30 25.01
CA GLN A 337 17.66 3.43 24.51
C GLN A 337 16.91 4.77 24.54
N LEU A 338 15.58 4.76 24.68
CA LEU A 338 14.75 5.95 24.86
C LEU A 338 14.55 6.33 26.34
N THR A 339 14.59 5.36 27.26
CA THR A 339 14.45 5.57 28.71
C THR A 339 15.64 6.34 29.27
N ASP A 340 15.38 7.44 30.00
CA ASP A 340 16.37 8.33 30.63
C ASP A 340 17.49 8.86 29.69
N ASN A 341 17.23 8.91 28.38
CA ASN A 341 18.18 9.41 27.40
C ASN A 341 18.17 10.96 27.36
N GLU A 342 19.31 11.57 27.69
CA GLU A 342 19.48 13.02 27.75
C GLU A 342 19.76 13.67 26.39
N ARG A 343 20.19 12.90 25.38
CA ARG A 343 20.62 13.41 24.06
C ARG A 343 19.41 13.65 23.14
N PRO A 344 19.10 14.91 22.74
CA PRO A 344 17.90 15.19 21.94
C PRO A 344 17.87 14.44 20.60
N ASP A 345 18.95 14.47 19.82
CA ASP A 345 18.98 13.81 18.50
C ASP A 345 18.88 12.30 18.58
N SER A 346 19.51 11.68 19.58
CA SER A 346 19.40 10.25 19.84
C SER A 346 17.96 9.88 20.18
N VAL A 347 17.31 10.61 21.11
CA VAL A 347 15.89 10.42 21.44
C VAL A 347 15.00 10.59 20.22
N ARG A 348 15.18 11.66 19.44
CA ARG A 348 14.40 11.94 18.22
C ARG A 348 14.55 10.80 17.21
N ARG A 349 15.78 10.37 16.92
CA ARG A 349 16.10 9.27 15.98
C ARG A 349 15.62 7.91 16.50
N GLY A 350 15.62 7.67 17.80
CA GLY A 350 15.15 6.42 18.42
C GLY A 350 13.63 6.29 18.33
N TRP A 351 12.89 7.38 18.58
CA TRP A 351 11.44 7.43 18.39
C TRP A 351 11.05 7.36 16.92
N GLU A 352 11.79 8.06 16.04
CA GLU A 352 11.66 7.96 14.58
C GLU A 352 11.85 6.49 14.11
N LEU A 353 12.87 5.79 14.62
CA LEU A 353 13.12 4.38 14.32
C LEU A 353 12.05 3.42 14.89
N LEU A 354 11.54 3.68 16.09
CA LEU A 354 10.45 2.88 16.67
C LEU A 354 9.15 3.01 15.87
N ALA A 355 8.78 4.24 15.47
CA ALA A 355 7.64 4.47 14.59
C ALA A 355 7.83 3.81 13.21
N ILE A 356 9.05 3.87 12.64
CA ILE A 356 9.38 3.16 11.40
C ILE A 356 9.21 1.65 11.56
N LEU A 357 9.79 1.04 12.61
CA LEU A 357 9.77 -0.40 12.85
C LEU A 357 8.33 -0.94 12.99
N LEU A 358 7.49 -0.25 13.76
CA LEU A 358 6.08 -0.62 13.99
C LEU A 358 5.21 -0.52 12.73
N ASN A 359 5.69 0.11 11.65
CA ASN A 359 5.03 0.07 10.35
C ASN A 359 5.16 -1.31 9.68
N PHE A 360 6.20 -2.09 10.00
CA PHE A 360 6.53 -3.36 9.36
C PHE A 360 6.31 -4.58 10.26
N VAL A 361 6.45 -4.45 11.57
CA VAL A 361 6.32 -5.57 12.53
C VAL A 361 5.14 -5.37 13.48
N THR A 362 4.50 -6.47 13.83
CA THR A 362 3.53 -6.52 14.94
C THR A 362 4.21 -7.23 16.13
N PRO A 363 4.26 -6.63 17.34
CA PRO A 363 4.85 -7.28 18.52
C PRO A 363 4.01 -8.45 19.03
N SER A 364 4.63 -9.39 19.76
CA SER A 364 3.87 -10.42 20.49
C SER A 364 2.99 -9.78 21.59
N GLU A 365 1.93 -10.46 22.03
CA GLU A 365 1.03 -9.94 23.08
C GLU A 365 1.76 -9.48 24.36
N LYS A 366 2.82 -10.21 24.76
CA LYS A 366 3.69 -9.86 25.89
C LYS A 366 4.41 -8.53 25.65
N GLN A 367 4.99 -8.34 24.46
CA GLN A 367 5.74 -7.13 24.13
C GLN A 367 4.80 -5.96 23.81
N HIS A 368 3.62 -6.22 23.24
CA HIS A 368 2.57 -5.24 22.95
C HIS A 368 2.05 -4.56 24.22
N ALA A 369 1.77 -5.31 25.29
CA ALA A 369 1.34 -4.72 26.56
C ALA A 369 2.40 -3.78 27.14
N SER A 370 3.66 -4.24 27.16
CA SER A 370 4.82 -3.46 27.62
C SER A 370 5.08 -2.20 26.78
N LEU A 371 4.91 -2.30 25.47
CA LEU A 371 5.06 -1.20 24.53
C LEU A 371 3.93 -0.17 24.65
N SER A 372 2.67 -0.60 24.83
CA SER A 372 1.55 0.33 25.05
C SER A 372 1.78 1.16 26.31
N GLU A 373 2.06 0.52 27.45
CA GLU A 373 2.34 1.20 28.72
C GLU A 373 3.51 2.20 28.62
N PHE A 374 4.48 1.95 27.74
CA PHE A 374 5.58 2.87 27.44
C PHE A 374 5.16 4.02 26.51
N ILE A 375 4.37 3.75 25.47
CA ILE A 375 3.83 4.76 24.57
C ILE A 375 2.90 5.71 25.32
N ASP A 376 1.94 5.19 26.07
CA ASP A 376 0.93 5.96 26.80
C ASP A 376 1.59 6.97 27.76
N ARG A 377 2.61 6.53 28.50
CA ARG A 377 3.45 7.39 29.37
C ARG A 377 4.22 8.50 28.66
N ASN A 378 4.43 8.40 27.35
CA ASN A 378 5.18 9.37 26.57
C ASN A 378 4.27 10.19 25.62
N SER A 379 2.99 9.84 25.49
CA SER A 379 2.02 10.51 24.61
C SER A 379 1.53 11.87 25.11
N GLU A 380 1.79 12.26 26.37
CA GLU A 380 1.44 13.57 26.90
C GLU A 380 2.48 14.65 26.53
N LYS A 381 2.00 15.82 26.06
CA LYS A 381 2.85 16.98 25.71
C LYS A 381 3.69 17.53 26.87
N ILE A 382 3.39 17.17 28.12
CA ILE A 382 4.19 17.56 29.31
C ILE A 382 5.59 16.91 29.34
N PHE A 383 5.81 15.86 28.54
CA PHE A 383 7.08 15.14 28.43
C PHE A 383 7.96 15.55 27.25
N ASP A 384 7.48 16.49 26.43
CA ASP A 384 8.21 17.07 25.31
C ASP A 384 9.39 17.92 25.77
N ARG A 385 10.43 17.98 24.93
CA ARG A 385 11.54 18.93 25.05
C ARG A 385 11.43 19.97 23.93
N PRO A 386 11.98 21.19 24.08
CA PRO A 386 11.99 22.19 23.01
C PRO A 386 12.57 21.68 21.68
N GLU A 387 13.49 20.71 21.75
CA GLU A 387 14.15 20.10 20.60
C GLU A 387 13.44 18.83 20.09
N VAL A 388 12.55 18.22 20.88
CA VAL A 388 11.89 16.93 20.56
C VAL A 388 10.47 16.85 21.13
N ALA A 389 9.48 16.88 20.23
CA ALA A 389 8.09 16.52 20.52
C ALA A 389 7.94 14.98 20.61
N VAL A 390 8.32 14.41 21.75
CA VAL A 390 8.19 12.97 22.08
C VAL A 390 6.73 12.52 21.98
N SER A 391 5.79 13.34 22.44
CA SER A 391 4.34 13.09 22.43
C SER A 391 3.82 12.73 21.03
N HIS A 392 4.24 13.48 20.01
CA HIS A 392 3.87 13.26 18.62
C HIS A 392 4.37 11.91 18.08
N PHE A 393 5.63 11.54 18.37
CA PHE A 393 6.14 10.22 17.99
C PHE A 393 5.44 9.08 18.74
N ALA A 394 5.18 9.25 20.04
CA ALA A 394 4.49 8.26 20.85
C ALA A 394 3.06 8.01 20.34
N GLN A 395 2.30 9.08 20.07
CA GLN A 395 0.96 9.01 19.46
C GLN A 395 1.00 8.29 18.10
N GLN A 396 2.01 8.55 17.26
CA GLN A 396 2.14 7.86 15.98
C GLN A 396 2.60 6.40 16.10
N CYS A 397 3.36 6.05 17.13
CA CYS A 397 3.60 4.66 17.51
C CYS A 397 2.30 3.98 17.98
N ALA A 398 1.42 4.67 18.71
CA ALA A 398 0.11 4.14 19.13
C ALA A 398 -0.77 3.80 17.93
N LYS A 399 -0.92 4.74 16.98
CA LYS A 399 -1.67 4.52 15.73
C LYS A 399 -1.13 3.31 14.95
N ARG A 400 0.21 3.18 14.85
CA ARG A 400 0.87 2.06 14.15
C ARG A 400 0.80 0.72 14.88
N LEU A 401 0.62 0.72 16.20
CA LEU A 401 0.50 -0.51 17.01
C LEU A 401 -0.83 -1.26 16.75
N SER A 402 -1.83 -0.61 16.15
CA SER A 402 -3.13 -1.22 15.81
C SER A 402 -2.98 -2.51 14.98
N LYS A 403 -3.65 -3.58 15.42
CA LYS A 403 -3.58 -4.92 14.83
C LYS A 403 -4.22 -5.02 13.43
N SER A 404 -5.08 -4.08 13.06
CA SER A 404 -5.80 -4.07 11.77
C SER A 404 -5.00 -3.48 10.60
N GLN A 405 -3.75 -3.03 10.82
CA GLN A 405 -2.93 -2.46 9.75
C GLN A 405 -2.20 -3.54 8.95
N VAL A 406 -2.42 -3.53 7.62
CA VAL A 406 -1.65 -4.35 6.67
C VAL A 406 -0.18 -3.92 6.70
N ARG A 407 0.73 -4.85 7.05
CA ARG A 407 2.17 -4.59 7.11
C ARG A 407 2.81 -4.75 5.73
N PRO A 408 3.39 -3.68 5.12
CA PRO A 408 4.12 -3.82 3.86
C PRO A 408 5.43 -4.58 4.05
N LYS A 409 5.97 -5.13 2.96
CA LYS A 409 7.31 -5.73 2.95
C LYS A 409 8.39 -4.64 3.12
N PRO A 410 9.41 -4.82 3.99
CA PRO A 410 10.52 -3.88 4.11
C PRO A 410 11.23 -3.62 2.77
N SER A 411 11.47 -2.35 2.47
CA SER A 411 12.30 -1.87 1.36
C SER A 411 12.87 -0.50 1.69
N LEU A 412 13.94 -0.06 1.01
CA LEU A 412 14.53 1.25 1.28
C LEU A 412 13.53 2.40 1.04
N ALA A 413 12.70 2.28 0.00
CA ALA A 413 11.64 3.24 -0.30
C ALA A 413 10.56 3.24 0.80
N ALA A 414 10.04 2.07 1.18
CA ALA A 414 9.01 1.96 2.21
C ALA A 414 9.51 2.45 3.60
N VAL A 415 10.79 2.29 3.92
CA VAL A 415 11.41 2.84 5.15
C VAL A 415 11.49 4.37 5.10
N GLN A 416 11.75 4.96 3.94
CA GLN A 416 11.77 6.42 3.75
C GLN A 416 10.35 7.00 3.76
N GLU A 417 9.40 6.37 3.09
CA GLU A 417 7.97 6.67 3.11
C GLU A 417 7.40 6.59 4.54
N SER A 418 7.63 5.47 5.23
CA SER A 418 7.24 5.26 6.64
C SER A 418 7.74 6.37 7.57
N ARG A 419 8.92 6.95 7.29
CA ARG A 419 9.47 8.11 8.01
C ARG A 419 8.76 9.42 7.66
N VAL A 420 8.43 9.67 6.39
CA VAL A 420 7.64 10.86 5.97
C VAL A 420 6.24 10.80 6.59
N HIS A 421 5.65 9.61 6.60
CA HIS A 421 4.36 9.29 7.22
C HIS A 421 4.37 9.31 8.76
N ILE A 422 5.45 9.77 9.40
CA ILE A 422 5.41 10.17 10.81
C ILE A 422 4.76 11.54 10.96
N PHE A 423 5.05 12.47 10.03
CA PHE A 423 4.64 13.89 10.11
C PHE A 423 3.58 14.28 9.06
N ASN A 424 3.45 13.50 7.99
CA ASN A 424 2.47 13.68 6.93
C ASN A 424 1.73 12.34 6.78
N PRO A 425 0.76 12.00 7.65
CA PRO A 425 0.13 10.70 7.60
C PRO A 425 -0.70 10.57 6.30
N PRO A 426 -0.67 9.40 5.65
CA PRO A 426 -1.13 9.25 4.28
C PRO A 426 -2.66 9.35 4.18
N GLN A 427 -3.14 9.74 3.00
CA GLN A 427 -4.56 9.72 2.66
C GLN A 427 -5.01 8.31 2.25
N PHE A 428 -4.08 7.49 1.75
CA PHE A 428 -4.28 6.06 1.51
C PHE A 428 -3.92 5.25 2.77
N SER A 429 -4.71 4.21 3.06
CA SER A 429 -4.57 3.33 4.25
C SER A 429 -4.85 3.97 5.62
N ALA A 430 -5.23 5.25 5.71
CA ALA A 430 -5.83 5.82 6.91
C ALA A 430 -7.28 5.38 7.09
N SER A 431 -7.78 5.35 8.32
CA SER A 431 -9.21 5.14 8.59
C SER A 431 -10.05 6.39 8.25
N LEU A 432 -11.35 6.21 8.04
CA LEU A 432 -12.27 7.34 7.77
C LEU A 432 -12.25 8.37 8.91
N VAL A 433 -12.09 7.95 10.17
CA VAL A 433 -11.97 8.87 11.31
C VAL A 433 -10.68 9.68 11.21
N GLU A 434 -9.54 9.05 10.95
CA GLU A 434 -8.25 9.73 10.83
C GLU A 434 -8.21 10.69 9.63
N LEU A 435 -8.88 10.38 8.53
CA LEU A 435 -9.03 11.28 7.39
C LEU A 435 -9.78 12.57 7.79
N MET A 436 -10.88 12.43 8.53
CA MET A 436 -11.62 13.59 9.06
C MET A 436 -10.81 14.38 10.11
N GLU A 437 -10.05 13.70 10.98
CA GLU A 437 -9.10 14.36 11.92
C GLU A 437 -8.05 15.18 11.17
N MET A 438 -7.37 14.57 10.18
CA MET A 438 -6.28 15.21 9.45
C MET A 438 -6.73 16.39 8.59
N GLN A 439 -7.91 16.29 7.96
CA GLN A 439 -8.40 17.37 7.10
C GLN A 439 -8.96 18.55 7.89
N ALA A 440 -9.36 18.37 9.17
CA ALA A 440 -10.06 19.37 9.95
C ALA A 440 -9.30 20.70 10.10
N GLU A 441 -7.97 20.70 10.13
CA GLU A 441 -7.18 21.94 10.20
C GLU A 441 -7.19 22.75 8.88
N ARG A 442 -7.32 22.07 7.74
CA ARG A 442 -7.17 22.66 6.39
C ARG A 442 -8.49 22.82 5.64
N TYR A 443 -9.48 21.98 5.97
CA TYR A 443 -10.79 21.88 5.33
C TYR A 443 -11.89 21.64 6.39
N PRO A 444 -12.01 22.46 7.45
CA PRO A 444 -12.94 22.25 8.58
C PRO A 444 -14.43 22.17 8.19
N GLN A 445 -14.79 22.64 7.00
CA GLN A 445 -16.15 22.63 6.48
C GLN A 445 -16.54 21.34 5.73
N LEU A 446 -15.58 20.49 5.35
CA LEU A 446 -15.86 19.27 4.57
C LEU A 446 -16.39 18.16 5.49
N GLN A 447 -17.56 17.63 5.15
CA GLN A 447 -18.21 16.50 5.82
C GLN A 447 -17.82 15.14 5.22
N LEU A 448 -17.28 15.14 4.01
CA LEU A 448 -16.71 13.97 3.32
C LEU A 448 -15.18 13.98 3.41
N PRO A 449 -14.51 12.82 3.26
CA PRO A 449 -13.05 12.78 3.15
C PRO A 449 -12.59 13.54 1.90
N TRP A 450 -11.68 14.50 2.08
CA TRP A 450 -11.11 15.33 1.01
C TRP A 450 -10.57 14.49 -0.15
N ILE A 451 -9.94 13.35 0.17
CA ILE A 451 -9.41 12.39 -0.80
C ILE A 451 -10.51 11.77 -1.68
N GLU A 452 -11.71 11.53 -1.15
CA GLU A 452 -12.85 11.03 -1.94
C GLU A 452 -13.36 12.11 -2.89
N THR A 453 -13.65 13.30 -2.37
CA THR A 453 -14.20 14.41 -3.17
C THR A 453 -13.24 14.79 -4.30
N THR A 454 -11.95 14.94 -3.99
CA THR A 454 -10.92 15.25 -4.99
C THR A 454 -10.70 14.11 -6.00
N LEU A 455 -10.81 12.83 -5.62
CA LEU A 455 -10.75 11.74 -6.59
C LEU A 455 -11.96 11.71 -7.53
N ILE A 456 -13.16 12.03 -7.03
CA ILE A 456 -14.38 12.15 -7.85
C ILE A 456 -14.33 13.40 -8.76
N GLU A 457 -13.81 14.52 -8.26
CA GLU A 457 -13.57 15.73 -9.07
C GLU A 457 -12.61 15.44 -10.23
N LEU A 458 -11.42 14.88 -9.94
CA LEU A 458 -10.42 14.51 -10.96
C LEU A 458 -10.96 13.48 -11.96
N LEU A 459 -11.83 12.56 -11.53
CA LEU A 459 -12.52 11.61 -12.40
C LEU A 459 -13.40 12.33 -13.43
N TYR A 460 -14.18 13.32 -13.00
CA TYR A 460 -15.01 14.11 -13.92
C TYR A 460 -14.21 15.09 -14.78
N GLU A 461 -13.21 15.79 -14.22
CA GLU A 461 -12.35 16.74 -14.95
C GLU A 461 -11.55 16.08 -16.07
N SER A 462 -11.04 14.86 -15.84
CA SER A 462 -10.34 14.08 -16.87
C SER A 462 -11.27 13.52 -17.97
N GLY A 463 -12.59 13.58 -17.77
CA GLY A 463 -13.59 13.28 -18.81
C GLY A 463 -14.32 11.93 -18.68
N ALA A 464 -14.33 11.31 -17.50
CA ALA A 464 -14.90 9.98 -17.23
C ALA A 464 -16.20 9.61 -17.95
N ARG A 465 -17.16 10.54 -18.08
CA ARG A 465 -18.45 10.32 -18.77
C ARG A 465 -18.34 9.97 -20.27
N ARG A 466 -17.13 9.99 -20.86
CA ARG A 466 -16.86 9.64 -22.27
C ARG A 466 -15.89 8.47 -22.46
N THR A 467 -15.40 7.85 -21.39
CA THR A 467 -14.29 6.89 -21.45
C THR A 467 -14.77 5.43 -21.41
N GLU A 468 -14.51 4.68 -22.48
CA GLU A 468 -14.86 3.25 -22.55
C GLU A 468 -14.13 2.44 -21.47
N GLY A 469 -14.86 1.61 -20.73
CA GLY A 469 -14.28 0.75 -19.69
C GLY A 469 -13.76 1.48 -18.46
N LEU A 470 -14.33 2.63 -18.08
CA LEU A 470 -14.04 3.32 -16.82
C LEU A 470 -14.15 2.35 -15.62
N PHE A 471 -13.28 2.50 -14.61
CA PHE A 471 -13.06 1.55 -13.49
C PHE A 471 -12.65 0.11 -13.88
N ARG A 472 -12.86 -0.33 -15.12
CA ARG A 472 -12.54 -1.68 -15.61
C ARG A 472 -11.12 -1.78 -16.17
N VAL A 473 -10.76 -0.86 -17.06
CA VAL A 473 -9.43 -0.73 -17.67
C VAL A 473 -8.44 -0.19 -16.61
N PRO A 474 -7.21 -0.73 -16.54
CA PRO A 474 -6.19 -0.25 -15.63
C PRO A 474 -5.57 1.07 -16.11
N ALA A 475 -5.15 1.89 -15.16
CA ALA A 475 -4.30 3.05 -15.42
C ALA A 475 -2.87 2.64 -15.77
N ASP A 476 -2.09 3.60 -16.29
CA ASP A 476 -0.63 3.52 -16.26
C ASP A 476 -0.11 3.47 -14.79
N PRO A 477 0.73 2.48 -14.39
CA PRO A 477 1.19 2.34 -13.01
C PRO A 477 2.03 3.50 -12.49
N ASP A 478 2.88 4.11 -13.34
CA ASP A 478 3.77 5.19 -12.94
C ASP A 478 2.99 6.50 -12.73
N GLN A 479 2.01 6.79 -13.59
CA GLN A 479 1.05 7.87 -13.37
C GLN A 479 0.20 7.64 -12.13
N LEU A 480 -0.29 6.41 -11.92
CA LEU A 480 -1.09 6.07 -10.73
C LEU A 480 -0.29 6.29 -9.44
N MET A 481 0.95 5.79 -9.35
CA MET A 481 1.80 5.97 -8.17
C MET A 481 2.25 7.43 -7.98
N THR A 482 2.57 8.15 -9.05
CA THR A 482 2.92 9.58 -8.99
C THR A 482 1.75 10.44 -8.52
N THR A 483 0.53 10.12 -8.97
CA THR A 483 -0.72 10.79 -8.60
C THR A 483 -1.06 10.51 -7.13
N ARG A 484 -0.99 9.23 -6.70
CA ARG A 484 -1.14 8.82 -5.29
C ARG A 484 -0.19 9.60 -4.37
N THR A 485 1.10 9.62 -4.68
CA THR A 485 2.15 10.27 -3.87
C THR A 485 1.89 11.77 -3.68
N ARG A 486 1.25 12.43 -4.65
CA ARG A 486 0.85 13.85 -4.53
C ARG A 486 -0.40 14.02 -3.67
N LEU A 487 -1.41 13.16 -3.83
CA LEU A 487 -2.62 13.17 -3.01
C LEU A 487 -2.33 12.86 -1.53
N ASP A 488 -1.43 11.92 -1.24
CA ASP A 488 -0.94 11.63 0.12
C ASP A 488 -0.31 12.87 0.81
N MET A 489 0.15 13.87 0.06
CA MET A 489 0.67 15.16 0.57
C MET A 489 -0.36 16.31 0.49
N PHE A 490 -1.64 16.03 0.29
CA PHE A 490 -2.69 17.03 0.01
C PHE A 490 -2.36 17.96 -1.19
N VAL A 491 -1.69 17.45 -2.22
CA VAL A 491 -1.38 18.19 -3.46
C VAL A 491 -2.21 17.63 -4.61
N VAL A 492 -3.23 18.36 -5.05
CA VAL A 492 -4.02 18.00 -6.24
C VAL A 492 -3.09 17.92 -7.46
N PRO A 493 -3.06 16.79 -8.20
CA PRO A 493 -2.39 16.68 -9.49
C PRO A 493 -3.35 17.05 -10.63
N VAL A 494 -2.82 17.59 -11.73
CA VAL A 494 -3.56 17.62 -13.00
C VAL A 494 -3.46 16.23 -13.62
N VAL A 495 -4.59 15.64 -13.99
CA VAL A 495 -4.67 14.28 -14.55
C VAL A 495 -5.50 14.30 -15.82
N HIS A 496 -5.01 13.63 -16.88
CA HIS A 496 -5.66 13.60 -18.20
C HIS A 496 -6.22 12.21 -18.58
N ASP A 497 -5.81 11.16 -17.87
CA ASP A 497 -6.33 9.80 -18.04
C ASP A 497 -7.35 9.49 -16.94
N PRO A 498 -8.65 9.30 -17.26
CA PRO A 498 -9.69 8.92 -16.28
C PRO A 498 -9.49 7.56 -15.62
N HIS A 499 -8.67 6.67 -16.19
CA HIS A 499 -8.35 5.40 -15.56
C HIS A 499 -7.49 5.60 -14.30
N VAL A 500 -6.69 6.68 -14.22
CA VAL A 500 -5.89 7.02 -13.03
C VAL A 500 -6.75 7.33 -11.80
N PRO A 501 -7.65 8.34 -11.76
CA PRO A 501 -8.50 8.60 -10.60
C PRO A 501 -9.49 7.45 -10.35
N ALA A 502 -9.99 6.77 -11.39
CA ALA A 502 -10.83 5.58 -11.21
C ALA A 502 -10.06 4.42 -10.52
N GLY A 503 -8.81 4.21 -10.89
CA GLY A 503 -7.92 3.23 -10.26
C GLY A 503 -7.58 3.60 -8.82
N LEU A 504 -7.35 4.88 -8.55
CA LEU A 504 -7.05 5.40 -7.22
C LEU A 504 -8.27 5.39 -6.27
N LEU A 505 -9.48 5.68 -6.75
CA LEU A 505 -10.69 5.60 -5.93
C LEU A 505 -10.94 4.15 -5.47
N LYS A 506 -10.79 3.17 -6.37
CA LYS A 506 -10.80 1.74 -5.99
C LYS A 506 -9.68 1.39 -5.01
N LEU A 507 -8.46 1.90 -5.23
CA LEU A 507 -7.31 1.60 -4.37
C LEU A 507 -7.50 2.17 -2.97
N TRP A 508 -7.99 3.41 -2.84
CA TRP A 508 -8.29 4.07 -1.58
C TRP A 508 -9.32 3.27 -0.77
N LEU A 509 -10.49 3.00 -1.36
CA LEU A 509 -11.56 2.19 -0.76
C LEU A 509 -11.04 0.82 -0.30
N ARG A 510 -10.30 0.11 -1.17
CA ARG A 510 -9.74 -1.21 -0.86
C ARG A 510 -8.65 -1.18 0.22
N GLN A 511 -7.94 -0.06 0.40
CA GLN A 511 -6.87 0.10 1.39
C GLN A 511 -7.35 0.63 2.75
N LEU A 512 -8.62 1.02 2.90
CA LEU A 512 -9.17 1.39 4.21
C LEU A 512 -8.94 0.26 5.25
N PRO A 513 -8.53 0.56 6.51
CA PRO A 513 -8.31 -0.45 7.55
C PRO A 513 -9.54 -1.34 7.83
N GLU A 514 -10.75 -0.78 7.75
CA GLU A 514 -12.03 -1.50 7.77
C GLU A 514 -12.78 -1.20 6.44
N PRO A 515 -13.48 -2.16 5.81
CA PRO A 515 -14.24 -1.89 4.59
C PRO A 515 -15.33 -0.84 4.80
N LEU A 516 -15.70 -0.16 3.72
CA LEU A 516 -16.70 0.91 3.73
C LEU A 516 -18.07 0.43 4.27
N ILE A 517 -18.46 -0.81 3.97
CA ILE A 517 -19.47 -1.55 4.73
C ILE A 517 -18.73 -2.37 5.80
N PRO A 518 -18.77 -1.99 7.10
CA PRO A 518 -18.00 -2.65 8.16
C PRO A 518 -18.35 -4.13 8.30
N HIS A 519 -17.41 -4.96 8.77
CA HIS A 519 -17.58 -6.42 8.81
C HIS A 519 -18.82 -6.85 9.62
N ALA A 520 -19.16 -6.11 10.69
CA ALA A 520 -20.37 -6.31 11.50
C ALA A 520 -21.69 -6.21 10.71
N PHE A 521 -21.71 -5.50 9.57
CA PHE A 521 -22.87 -5.37 8.69
C PHE A 521 -22.79 -6.27 7.44
N TYR A 522 -21.64 -6.87 7.15
CA TYR A 522 -21.37 -7.65 5.94
C TYR A 522 -22.42 -8.75 5.70
N GLN A 523 -22.66 -9.61 6.69
CA GLN A 523 -23.64 -10.71 6.58
C GLN A 523 -25.08 -10.20 6.38
N ARG A 524 -25.43 -9.03 6.94
CA ARG A 524 -26.73 -8.39 6.67
C ARG A 524 -26.81 -7.88 5.24
N ALA A 525 -25.75 -7.25 4.72
CA ALA A 525 -25.68 -6.77 3.34
C ALA A 525 -25.86 -7.91 2.33
N LEU A 526 -25.20 -9.05 2.53
CA LEU A 526 -25.36 -10.23 1.67
C LEU A 526 -26.76 -10.87 1.78
N SER A 527 -27.39 -10.78 2.96
CA SER A 527 -28.74 -11.29 3.21
C SER A 527 -29.85 -10.39 2.67
N SER A 528 -29.58 -9.09 2.51
CA SER A 528 -30.52 -8.11 1.95
C SER A 528 -30.25 -7.73 0.49
N SER A 529 -29.21 -8.27 -0.15
CA SER A 529 -28.65 -7.82 -1.44
C SER A 529 -29.67 -7.52 -2.55
N ASP A 530 -30.74 -8.31 -2.63
CA ASP A 530 -31.78 -8.22 -3.67
C ASP A 530 -33.04 -7.42 -3.22
N ASN A 531 -33.03 -6.83 -2.02
CA ASN A 531 -34.15 -6.12 -1.41
C ASN A 531 -33.79 -4.63 -1.14
N PRO A 532 -34.24 -3.68 -2.00
CA PRO A 532 -33.85 -2.27 -1.89
C PRO A 532 -34.27 -1.59 -0.59
N VAL A 533 -35.36 -2.06 0.06
CA VAL A 533 -35.84 -1.49 1.33
C VAL A 533 -34.90 -1.88 2.48
N GLU A 534 -34.48 -3.14 2.55
CA GLU A 534 -33.52 -3.58 3.59
C GLU A 534 -32.10 -3.09 3.33
N VAL A 535 -31.68 -2.98 2.06
CA VAL A 535 -30.41 -2.31 1.68
C VAL A 535 -30.41 -0.86 2.15
N THR A 536 -31.47 -0.11 1.86
CA THR A 536 -31.62 1.30 2.30
C THR A 536 -31.59 1.41 3.83
N ARG A 537 -32.31 0.54 4.54
CA ARG A 537 -32.30 0.46 6.02
C ARG A 537 -30.93 0.09 6.59
N LEU A 538 -30.11 -0.69 5.89
CA LEU A 538 -28.75 -1.00 6.30
C LEU A 538 -27.86 0.23 6.21
N ILE A 539 -27.88 0.95 5.08
CA ILE A 539 -27.08 2.19 4.92
C ILE A 539 -27.46 3.25 5.97
N GLN A 540 -28.75 3.36 6.32
CA GLN A 540 -29.25 4.26 7.36
C GLN A 540 -28.81 3.94 8.80
N VAL A 541 -28.22 2.76 9.06
CA VAL A 541 -27.68 2.38 10.39
C VAL A 541 -26.16 2.18 10.40
N LEU A 542 -25.45 2.57 9.33
CA LEU A 542 -24.00 2.64 9.32
C LEU A 542 -23.50 3.82 10.18
N PRO A 543 -22.22 3.81 10.62
CA PRO A 543 -21.59 4.99 11.19
C PRO A 543 -21.68 6.18 10.22
N SER A 544 -21.93 7.40 10.72
CA SER A 544 -22.31 8.54 9.88
C SER A 544 -21.32 8.85 8.76
N ILE A 545 -20.01 8.70 8.99
CA ILE A 545 -19.00 8.92 7.95
C ILE A 545 -19.05 7.83 6.86
N ASN A 546 -19.22 6.55 7.23
CA ASN A 546 -19.43 5.47 6.27
C ASN A 546 -20.70 5.71 5.44
N GLN A 547 -21.79 6.19 6.07
CA GLN A 547 -23.03 6.55 5.39
C GLN A 547 -22.83 7.67 4.35
N LEU A 548 -22.12 8.75 4.71
CA LEU A 548 -21.85 9.85 3.78
C LEU A 548 -20.98 9.39 2.59
N VAL A 549 -19.89 8.67 2.86
CA VAL A 549 -18.96 8.14 1.84
C VAL A 549 -19.69 7.18 0.88
N ILE A 550 -20.40 6.16 1.38
CA ILE A 550 -21.14 5.24 0.47
C ILE A 550 -22.22 5.97 -0.33
N SER A 551 -22.85 7.01 0.23
CA SER A 551 -23.84 7.81 -0.50
C SER A 551 -23.20 8.65 -1.61
N LYS A 552 -22.02 9.25 -1.37
CA LYS A 552 -21.27 10.02 -2.36
C LYS A 552 -20.76 9.12 -3.49
N LEU A 553 -20.23 7.96 -3.13
CA LEU A 553 -19.79 6.93 -4.08
C LEU A 553 -20.96 6.44 -4.94
N VAL A 554 -22.11 6.08 -4.34
CA VAL A 554 -23.29 5.62 -5.08
C VAL A 554 -23.85 6.72 -5.99
N ALA A 555 -23.83 8.00 -5.58
CA ALA A 555 -24.24 9.12 -6.44
C ALA A 555 -23.35 9.25 -7.70
N CYS A 556 -22.04 9.06 -7.54
CA CYS A 556 -21.11 9.05 -8.67
C CYS A 556 -21.37 7.86 -9.61
N LEU A 557 -21.57 6.66 -9.05
CA LEU A 557 -21.89 5.46 -9.85
C LEU A 557 -23.26 5.55 -10.54
N GLN A 558 -24.25 6.20 -9.91
CA GLN A 558 -25.56 6.49 -10.49
C GLN A 558 -25.43 7.39 -11.72
N ASP A 559 -24.74 8.53 -11.61
CA ASP A 559 -24.47 9.43 -12.73
C ASP A 559 -23.73 8.74 -13.89
N LEU A 560 -22.76 7.87 -13.58
CA LEU A 560 -22.03 7.10 -14.57
C LEU A 560 -22.85 5.96 -15.21
N SER A 561 -23.91 5.50 -14.56
CA SER A 561 -24.83 4.46 -15.05
C SER A 561 -26.00 4.98 -15.91
N ARG A 562 -26.13 6.30 -16.08
CA ARG A 562 -27.15 6.93 -16.93
C ARG A 562 -27.00 6.50 -18.39
N GLU A 563 -28.11 6.27 -19.10
CA GLU A 563 -28.10 5.70 -20.46
C GLU A 563 -27.21 6.49 -21.45
N GLU A 564 -27.26 7.83 -21.39
CA GLU A 564 -26.44 8.72 -22.22
C GLU A 564 -24.93 8.68 -21.89
N VAL A 565 -24.57 8.25 -20.68
CA VAL A 565 -23.18 8.01 -20.27
C VAL A 565 -22.76 6.59 -20.65
N VAL A 566 -23.59 5.58 -20.37
CA VAL A 566 -23.35 4.17 -20.73
C VAL A 566 -23.19 3.99 -22.24
N ALA A 567 -23.90 4.78 -23.06
CA ALA A 567 -23.72 4.83 -24.50
C ALA A 567 -22.26 5.09 -24.93
N HIS A 568 -21.51 5.87 -24.14
CA HIS A 568 -20.08 6.13 -24.33
C HIS A 568 -19.18 5.20 -23.50
N THR A 569 -19.41 5.06 -22.20
CA THR A 569 -18.52 4.35 -21.27
C THR A 569 -18.61 2.84 -21.34
N LYS A 570 -19.75 2.30 -21.81
CA LYS A 570 -20.09 0.86 -21.84
C LYS A 570 -20.11 0.20 -20.44
N MET A 571 -20.21 1.00 -19.39
CA MET A 571 -20.22 0.58 -17.99
C MET A 571 -21.61 0.82 -17.38
N ASP A 572 -22.52 -0.14 -17.54
CA ASP A 572 -23.84 -0.10 -16.89
C ASP A 572 -23.74 -0.33 -15.36
N ALA A 573 -24.88 -0.24 -14.66
CA ALA A 573 -24.95 -0.49 -13.23
C ALA A 573 -24.44 -1.90 -12.82
N SER A 574 -24.55 -2.90 -13.70
CA SER A 574 -24.04 -4.26 -13.47
C SER A 574 -22.51 -4.31 -13.53
N ASN A 575 -21.93 -3.74 -14.58
CA ASN A 575 -20.48 -3.67 -14.82
C ASN A 575 -19.80 -2.79 -13.76
N LEU A 576 -20.42 -1.68 -13.37
CA LEU A 576 -19.96 -0.83 -12.27
C LEU A 576 -19.98 -1.56 -10.92
N ALA A 577 -21.09 -2.25 -10.59
CA ALA A 577 -21.17 -3.04 -9.36
C ALA A 577 -20.11 -4.15 -9.31
N MET A 578 -19.87 -4.85 -10.43
CA MET A 578 -18.86 -5.90 -10.55
C MET A 578 -17.44 -5.41 -10.21
N VAL A 579 -17.02 -4.26 -10.74
CA VAL A 579 -15.65 -3.75 -10.52
C VAL A 579 -15.48 -2.97 -9.20
N MET A 580 -16.58 -2.51 -8.60
CA MET A 580 -16.55 -1.69 -7.38
C MET A 580 -16.82 -2.48 -6.09
N ALA A 581 -17.73 -3.47 -6.08
CA ALA A 581 -18.14 -4.16 -4.86
C ALA A 581 -16.98 -4.77 -4.04
N PRO A 582 -15.95 -5.41 -4.64
CA PRO A 582 -14.79 -5.94 -3.90
C PRO A 582 -13.86 -4.90 -3.26
N ASN A 583 -14.15 -3.60 -3.42
CA ASN A 583 -13.46 -2.49 -2.74
C ASN A 583 -14.34 -1.86 -1.65
N VAL A 584 -15.64 -2.15 -1.63
CA VAL A 584 -16.65 -1.60 -0.71
C VAL A 584 -16.99 -2.60 0.40
N LEU A 585 -16.98 -3.90 0.06
CA LEU A 585 -17.21 -5.06 0.90
C LEU A 585 -15.93 -5.93 0.90
N ARG A 586 -15.67 -6.66 1.98
CA ARG A 586 -14.58 -7.65 2.07
C ARG A 586 -15.03 -8.91 2.79
N CYS A 587 -14.85 -10.07 2.15
CA CYS A 587 -15.13 -11.38 2.74
C CYS A 587 -13.99 -11.79 3.70
N GLU A 588 -14.33 -12.13 4.95
CA GLU A 588 -13.37 -12.66 5.95
C GLU A 588 -13.18 -14.19 5.86
N SER A 589 -13.83 -14.86 4.89
CA SER A 589 -13.73 -16.33 4.73
C SER A 589 -12.66 -16.71 3.71
N GLU A 590 -11.74 -17.59 4.14
CA GLU A 590 -10.70 -18.20 3.30
C GLU A 590 -11.21 -19.40 2.46
N ASP A 591 -12.49 -19.80 2.58
CA ASP A 591 -13.06 -20.90 1.78
C ASP A 591 -13.47 -20.38 0.38
N PRO A 592 -12.85 -20.86 -0.72
CA PRO A 592 -13.16 -20.37 -2.06
C PRO A 592 -14.62 -20.49 -2.47
N ARG A 593 -15.37 -21.44 -1.88
CA ARG A 593 -16.81 -21.62 -2.14
C ARG A 593 -17.63 -20.50 -1.52
N VAL A 594 -17.30 -20.13 -0.29
CA VAL A 594 -17.94 -19.03 0.46
C VAL A 594 -17.60 -17.69 -0.19
N ILE A 595 -16.33 -17.49 -0.59
CA ILE A 595 -15.92 -16.30 -1.36
C ILE A 595 -16.77 -16.18 -2.64
N PHE A 596 -16.83 -17.25 -3.46
CA PHE A 596 -17.53 -17.22 -4.74
C PHE A 596 -19.05 -16.98 -4.61
N GLU A 597 -19.71 -17.62 -3.64
CA GLU A 597 -21.14 -17.35 -3.37
C GLU A 597 -21.35 -15.90 -2.90
N ASN A 598 -20.50 -15.42 -1.98
CA ASN A 598 -20.60 -14.07 -1.44
C ASN A 598 -20.39 -13.02 -2.52
N THR A 599 -19.41 -13.15 -3.41
CA THR A 599 -19.15 -12.17 -4.49
C THR A 599 -20.37 -11.93 -5.37
N ARG A 600 -21.22 -12.95 -5.62
CA ARG A 600 -22.49 -12.73 -6.35
C ARG A 600 -23.45 -11.82 -5.57
N ARG A 601 -23.53 -12.00 -4.24
CA ARG A 601 -24.36 -11.19 -3.34
C ARG A 601 -23.80 -9.79 -3.10
N GLU A 602 -22.47 -9.65 -3.03
CA GLU A 602 -21.76 -8.35 -2.95
C GLU A 602 -22.05 -7.48 -4.18
N MET A 603 -21.95 -8.07 -5.39
CA MET A 603 -22.30 -7.38 -6.64
C MET A 603 -23.78 -7.01 -6.69
N SER A 604 -24.68 -7.91 -6.27
CA SER A 604 -26.12 -7.61 -6.26
C SER A 604 -26.46 -6.48 -5.27
N PHE A 605 -25.87 -6.50 -4.07
CA PHE A 605 -26.04 -5.44 -3.06
C PHE A 605 -25.63 -4.05 -3.61
N LEU A 606 -24.45 -3.94 -4.23
CA LEU A 606 -24.01 -2.66 -4.79
C LEU A 606 -24.82 -2.25 -6.04
N LYS A 607 -25.27 -3.22 -6.86
CA LYS A 607 -26.18 -2.93 -7.97
C LYS A 607 -27.52 -2.37 -7.46
N THR A 608 -28.10 -2.97 -6.43
CA THR A 608 -29.35 -2.51 -5.77
C THR A 608 -29.20 -1.11 -5.18
N LEU A 609 -28.03 -0.76 -4.62
CA LEU A 609 -27.72 0.63 -4.24
C LEU A 609 -27.76 1.57 -5.46
N ILE A 610 -27.02 1.25 -6.53
CA ILE A 610 -26.98 2.07 -7.74
C ILE A 610 -28.39 2.25 -8.33
N THR A 611 -29.21 1.20 -8.43
CA THR A 611 -30.53 1.28 -9.07
C THR A 611 -31.64 1.87 -8.21
N SER A 612 -31.49 1.94 -6.88
CA SER A 612 -32.64 2.14 -5.98
C SER A 612 -32.40 2.93 -4.71
N TYR A 613 -31.16 3.31 -4.37
CA TYR A 613 -30.88 4.15 -3.21
C TYR A 613 -31.00 5.64 -3.58
N ASP A 614 -31.77 6.42 -2.81
CA ASP A 614 -31.87 7.86 -3.00
C ASP A 614 -30.62 8.57 -2.46
N THR A 615 -29.87 9.20 -3.36
CA THR A 615 -28.68 10.00 -3.05
C THR A 615 -28.91 11.51 -3.18
N SER A 616 -30.14 11.96 -3.43
CA SER A 616 -30.45 13.38 -3.67
C SER A 616 -29.89 14.32 -2.59
N PHE A 617 -29.92 13.88 -1.33
CA PHE A 617 -29.39 14.61 -0.18
C PHE A 617 -27.87 14.86 -0.23
N ILE A 618 -27.07 14.00 -0.90
CA ILE A 618 -25.60 14.11 -0.94
C ILE A 618 -25.11 15.09 -2.01
N GLN A 619 -25.98 15.55 -2.91
CA GLN A 619 -25.61 16.42 -4.03
C GLN A 619 -25.12 17.80 -3.56
N GLY A 620 -25.62 18.30 -2.43
CA GLY A 620 -25.17 19.53 -1.77
C GLY A 620 -24.14 19.33 -0.65
N VAL A 621 -23.72 18.09 -0.36
CA VAL A 621 -22.74 17.80 0.71
C VAL A 621 -21.32 17.81 0.14
N VAL A 622 -20.47 18.59 0.77
CA VAL A 622 -19.01 18.68 0.60
C VAL A 622 -18.38 18.36 1.95
#